data_AF-A0A6S7C0L1-F1
#
_entry.id   AF-A0A6S7C0L1-F1
#
_cell.length_a   1.000
_cell.length_b   1.000
_cell.length_c   1.000
_cell.angle_alpha   90.00
_cell.angle_beta   90.00
_cell.angle_gamma   90.00
#
_symmetry.space_group_name_H-M   'P 1'
#
loop_
_entity.id
_entity.type
_entity.pdbx_description
1 polymer ?
#
loop_
_entity_poly.entity_id
_entity_poly.type
_entity_poly.pdbx_seq_one_letter_code
_entity_poly.pdbx_strand_id
1 'polypeptide(L)'
;MAPSTSFPADGAPDNLWTEYARFHESCSRVLDRIEYHRDSGLALSESELSELRTMILNLNAFGRLLHGKRGKEMRMLARRANLALGNASDESLVEIQEGDEAEDNPATVTG
;
A
#
# COMPACT_ATOMS: atom_id res chain seq x y z
N MET A 1 42.28 10.37 20.97
CA MET A 1 40.86 10.62 21.26
C MET A 1 40.04 9.98 20.15
N ALA A 2 39.11 9.08 20.46
CA ALA A 2 38.20 8.49 19.47
C ALA A 2 36.94 9.36 19.34
N PRO A 3 36.36 9.51 18.14
CA PRO A 3 35.12 10.26 17.99
C PRO A 3 33.98 9.41 18.56
N SER A 4 33.33 9.93 19.58
CA SER A 4 32.04 9.43 20.07
C SER A 4 31.01 9.65 18.98
N THR A 5 30.75 8.64 18.15
CA THR A 5 29.55 8.59 17.34
C THR A 5 28.38 8.33 18.27
N SER A 6 27.78 9.40 18.78
CA SER A 6 26.46 9.37 19.37
C SER A 6 25.48 9.03 18.26
N PHE A 7 25.21 7.74 18.06
CA PHE A 7 23.95 7.34 17.44
C PHE A 7 22.84 7.91 18.32
N PRO A 8 21.80 8.56 17.76
CA PRO A 8 20.63 8.83 18.56
C PRO A 8 20.16 7.48 19.10
N ALA A 9 19.85 7.44 20.40
CA ALA A 9 19.09 6.35 20.97
C ALA A 9 17.72 6.42 20.30
N ASP A 10 17.61 5.81 19.13
CA ASP A 10 16.33 5.57 18.48
C ASP A 10 15.55 4.74 19.50
N GLY A 11 14.57 5.40 20.13
CA GLY A 11 13.64 4.76 21.04
C GLY A 11 13.12 3.51 20.36
N ALA A 12 12.95 2.43 21.15
CA ALA A 12 12.55 1.12 20.65
C ALA A 12 11.55 1.26 19.50
N PRO A 13 11.80 0.61 18.34
CA PRO A 13 10.99 0.82 17.16
C PRO A 13 9.53 0.70 17.57
N ASP A 14 8.75 1.72 17.23
CA ASP A 14 7.31 1.68 17.41
C ASP A 14 6.82 0.34 16.87
N ASN A 15 5.88 -0.29 17.57
CA ASN A 15 5.44 -1.62 17.20
C ASN A 15 5.11 -1.66 15.70
N LEU A 16 5.36 -2.80 15.05
CA LEU A 16 5.22 -2.96 13.59
C LEU A 16 3.88 -2.41 13.05
N TRP A 17 2.83 -2.45 13.86
CA TRP A 17 1.50 -1.98 13.47
C TRP A 17 1.37 -0.45 13.50
N THR A 18 2.04 0.23 14.41
CA THR A 18 2.17 1.69 14.38
C THR A 18 2.91 2.14 13.13
N GLU A 19 4.02 1.49 12.79
CA GLU A 19 4.78 1.79 11.57
C GLU A 19 3.98 1.50 10.31
N TYR A 20 3.26 0.37 10.27
CA TYR A 20 2.31 0.08 9.19
C TYR A 20 1.27 1.20 9.03
N ALA A 21 0.64 1.65 10.12
CA ALA A 21 -0.40 2.67 10.07
C ALA A 21 0.15 4.01 9.57
N ARG A 22 1.33 4.42 10.04
CA ARG A 22 2.02 5.63 9.58
C ARG A 22 2.40 5.56 8.11
N PHE A 23 2.92 4.41 7.67
CA PHE A 23 3.26 4.19 6.27
C PHE A 23 2.01 4.26 5.38
N HIS A 24 0.94 3.56 5.76
CA HIS A 24 -0.34 3.60 5.05
C HIS A 24 -0.89 5.03 4.95
N GLU A 25 -0.93 5.76 6.07
CA GLU A 25 -1.41 7.15 6.11
C GLU A 25 -0.56 8.07 5.22
N SER A 26 0.76 7.92 5.26
CA SER A 26 1.68 8.72 4.45
C SER A 26 1.46 8.48 2.95
N CYS A 27 1.33 7.22 2.53
CA CYS A 27 1.00 6.88 1.15
C CYS A 27 -0.36 7.44 0.74
N SER A 28 -1.37 7.36 1.59
CA SER A 28 -2.70 7.94 1.32
C SER A 28 -2.63 9.44 1.10
N ARG A 29 -1.92 10.18 1.97
CA ARG A 29 -1.79 11.64 1.86
C ARG A 29 -1.06 12.09 0.59
N VAL A 30 -0.03 11.34 0.19
CA VAL A 30 0.68 11.59 -1.08
C VAL A 30 -0.29 11.42 -2.25
N LEU A 31 -1.10 10.36 -2.25
CA LEU A 31 -2.11 10.13 -3.28
C LEU A 31 -3.21 11.20 -3.29
N ASP A 32 -3.70 11.62 -2.13
CA ASP A 32 -4.68 12.70 -2.01
C ASP A 32 -4.15 14.00 -2.67
N ARG A 33 -2.87 14.32 -2.45
CA ARG A 33 -2.22 15.48 -3.06
C ARG A 33 -2.07 15.34 -4.57
N ILE A 34 -1.66 14.17 -5.05
CA ILE A 34 -1.48 13.90 -6.48
C ILE A 34 -2.81 14.00 -7.22
N GLU A 35 -3.88 13.45 -6.65
CA GLU A 35 -5.23 13.54 -7.21
C GLU A 35 -5.71 15.00 -7.25
N TYR A 36 -5.49 15.75 -6.18
CA TYR A 36 -5.79 17.19 -6.18
C TYR A 36 -5.03 17.96 -7.27
N HIS A 37 -3.75 17.67 -7.47
CA HIS A 37 -2.95 18.28 -8.56
C HIS A 37 -3.56 17.95 -9.92
N ARG A 38 -3.92 16.69 -10.16
CA ARG A 38 -4.54 16.22 -11.40
C ARG A 38 -5.89 16.90 -11.65
N ASP A 39 -6.76 16.96 -10.64
CA ASP A 39 -8.08 17.60 -10.72
C ASP A 39 -7.96 19.10 -10.98
N SER A 40 -6.86 19.72 -10.52
CA SER A 40 -6.51 21.11 -10.78
C SER A 40 -5.84 21.33 -12.15
N GLY A 41 -5.67 20.28 -12.96
CA GLY A 41 -5.02 20.35 -14.27
C GLY A 41 -3.50 20.53 -14.23
N LEU A 42 -2.87 20.32 -13.08
CA LEU A 42 -1.42 20.37 -12.93
C LEU A 42 -0.80 19.02 -13.28
N ALA A 43 0.16 19.05 -14.22
CA ALA A 43 0.95 17.87 -14.54
C ALA A 43 1.95 17.56 -13.41
N LEU A 44 2.15 16.27 -13.13
CA LEU A 44 3.23 15.82 -12.25
C LEU A 44 4.58 15.99 -12.95
N SER A 45 5.60 16.34 -12.17
CA SER A 45 6.99 16.31 -12.61
C SER A 45 7.51 14.88 -12.79
N GLU A 46 8.57 14.70 -13.57
CA GLU A 46 9.21 13.39 -13.75
C GLU A 46 9.70 12.76 -12.44
N SER A 47 10.16 13.58 -11.49
CA SER A 47 10.52 13.10 -10.15
C SER A 47 9.31 12.57 -9.39
N GLU A 48 8.19 13.28 -9.40
CA GLU A 48 6.94 12.82 -8.76
C GLU A 48 6.41 11.55 -9.42
N LEU A 49 6.50 11.43 -10.75
CA LEU A 49 6.14 10.20 -11.47
C LEU A 49 7.05 9.03 -11.08
N SER A 50 8.36 9.25 -10.95
CA SER A 50 9.32 8.23 -10.52
C SER A 50 9.08 7.76 -9.08
N GLU A 51 8.79 8.69 -8.17
CA GLU A 51 8.43 8.40 -6.79
C GLU A 51 7.11 7.61 -6.71
N LEU A 52 6.11 7.98 -7.51
CA LEU A 52 4.83 7.27 -7.57
C LEU A 52 4.99 5.83 -8.08
N ARG A 53 5.84 5.61 -9.10
CA ARG A 53 6.20 4.26 -9.58
C ARG A 53 6.88 3.43 -8.49
N THR A 54 7.80 4.03 -7.74
CA THR A 54 8.50 3.37 -6.62
C THR A 54 7.51 3.02 -5.51
N MET A 55 6.60 3.94 -5.17
CA MET A 55 5.55 3.69 -4.19
C MET A 55 4.66 2.51 -4.59
N ILE A 56 4.26 2.39 -5.86
CA ILE A 56 3.49 1.24 -6.37
C ILE A 56 4.22 -0.08 -6.14
N LEU A 57 5.52 -0.14 -6.45
CA LEU A 57 6.33 -1.35 -6.23
C LEU A 57 6.35 -1.75 -4.76
N ASN A 58 6.55 -0.78 -3.87
CA ASN A 58 6.58 -1.01 -2.42
C ASN A 58 5.22 -1.46 -1.89
N LEU A 59 4.13 -0.78 -2.28
CA LEU A 59 2.77 -1.14 -1.88
C LEU A 59 2.40 -2.56 -2.34
N ASN A 60 2.78 -2.95 -3.56
CA ASN A 60 2.57 -4.31 -4.06
C ASN A 60 3.41 -5.34 -3.32
N ALA A 61 4.66 -5.03 -2.97
CA ALA A 61 5.49 -5.90 -2.16
C ALA A 61 4.90 -6.11 -0.76
N PHE A 62 4.51 -5.04 -0.07
CA PHE A 62 3.85 -5.12 1.23
C PHE A 62 2.49 -5.84 1.14
N GLY A 63 1.73 -5.59 0.08
CA GLY A 63 0.46 -6.27 -0.17
C GLY A 63 0.59 -7.78 -0.33
N ARG A 64 1.75 -8.32 -0.72
CA ARG A 64 2.03 -9.77 -0.76
C ARG A 64 2.48 -10.32 0.59
N LEU A 65 3.17 -9.51 1.39
CA LEU A 65 3.69 -9.91 2.70
C LEU A 65 2.64 -9.84 3.81
N LEU A 66 1.68 -8.92 3.69
CA LEU A 66 0.61 -8.72 4.66
C LEU A 66 -0.63 -9.53 4.27
N HIS A 67 -1.23 -10.21 5.24
CA HIS A 67 -2.45 -10.99 5.05
C HIS A 67 -3.73 -10.21 5.42
N GLY A 68 -4.85 -10.67 4.87
CA GLY A 68 -6.19 -10.17 5.14
C GLY A 68 -6.34 -8.67 4.84
N LYS A 69 -7.08 -7.96 5.70
CA LYS A 69 -7.45 -6.55 5.51
C LYS A 69 -6.25 -5.65 5.16
N ARG A 70 -5.12 -5.83 5.85
CA ARG A 70 -3.95 -4.95 5.69
C ARG A 70 -3.26 -5.12 4.34
N GLY A 71 -3.17 -6.36 3.85
CA GLY A 71 -2.68 -6.64 2.50
C GLY A 71 -3.61 -6.06 1.44
N LYS A 72 -4.92 -6.20 1.64
CA LYS A 72 -5.94 -5.61 0.77
C LYS A 72 -5.83 -4.08 0.70
N GLU A 73 -5.66 -3.40 1.83
CA GLU A 73 -5.47 -1.95 1.90
C GLU A 73 -4.24 -1.48 1.11
N MET A 74 -3.11 -2.19 1.22
CA MET A 74 -1.90 -1.87 0.43
C MET A 74 -2.13 -2.05 -1.07
N ARG A 75 -2.83 -3.13 -1.48
CA ARG A 75 -3.19 -3.36 -2.89
C ARG A 75 -4.15 -2.29 -3.41
N MET A 76 -5.08 -1.79 -2.58
CA MET A 76 -5.98 -0.69 -2.95
C MET A 76 -5.21 0.62 -3.18
N LEU A 77 -4.25 0.96 -2.30
CA LEU A 77 -3.39 2.13 -2.51
C LEU A 77 -2.53 1.97 -3.79
N ALA A 78 -2.01 0.78 -4.08
CA ALA A 78 -1.24 0.53 -5.30
C ALA A 78 -2.10 0.72 -6.56
N ARG A 79 -3.35 0.26 -6.53
CA ARG A 79 -4.30 0.46 -7.63
C ARG A 79 -4.63 1.94 -7.83
N ARG A 80 -4.88 2.66 -6.74
CA ARG A 80 -5.13 4.11 -6.74
C ARG A 80 -3.94 4.88 -7.35
N ALA A 81 -2.72 4.52 -6.97
CA ALA A 81 -1.49 5.07 -7.53
C ALA A 81 -1.33 4.79 -9.04
N ASN A 82 -1.67 3.58 -9.51
CA ASN A 82 -1.64 3.26 -10.95
C ASN A 82 -2.66 4.11 -11.74
N LEU A 83 -3.86 4.32 -11.20
CA LEU A 83 -4.85 5.21 -11.82
C LEU A 83 -4.36 6.66 -11.89
N ALA A 84 -3.64 7.12 -10.87
CA ALA A 84 -3.02 8.44 -10.84
C ALA A 84 -1.91 8.60 -11.92
N LEU A 85 -1.19 7.53 -12.25
CA LEU A 85 -0.24 7.50 -13.37
C LEU A 85 -0.91 7.47 -14.76
N GLY A 86 -2.24 7.32 -14.84
CA GLY A 86 -2.94 7.09 -16.10
C GLY A 86 -2.81 5.64 -16.62
N ASN A 87 -2.26 4.73 -15.82
CA ASN A 87 -2.13 3.30 -16.14
C ASN A 87 -3.41 2.54 -15.78
N ALA A 88 -4.57 3.04 -16.22
CA ALA A 88 -5.87 2.43 -15.91
C ALA A 88 -6.06 1.04 -16.54
N SER A 89 -5.19 0.66 -17.47
CA SER A 89 -5.39 -0.46 -18.39
C SER A 89 -4.57 -1.71 -18.07
N ASP A 90 -3.77 -1.72 -17.01
CA ASP A 90 -2.90 -2.87 -16.72
C ASP A 90 -3.49 -3.72 -15.58
N GLU A 91 -4.33 -4.68 -15.97
CA GLU A 91 -4.81 -5.83 -15.18
C GLU A 91 -3.66 -6.76 -14.74
N SER A 92 -2.47 -6.22 -14.44
CA SER A 92 -1.28 -6.99 -14.07
C SER A 92 -1.23 -7.35 -12.58
N LEU A 93 -2.15 -6.85 -11.77
CA LEU A 93 -2.35 -7.37 -10.42
C LEU A 93 -3.41 -8.44 -10.51
N VAL A 94 -2.94 -9.66 -10.81
CA VAL A 94 -3.62 -10.93 -10.53
C VAL A 94 -4.59 -10.68 -9.37
N GLU A 95 -5.89 -10.65 -9.69
CA GLU A 95 -6.93 -10.90 -8.70
C GLU A 95 -6.58 -12.28 -8.14
N ILE A 96 -5.79 -12.30 -7.07
CA ILE A 96 -5.82 -13.41 -6.15
C ILE A 96 -7.24 -13.28 -5.60
N GLN A 97 -8.16 -13.99 -6.26
CA GLN A 97 -9.41 -14.43 -5.67
C GLN A 97 -8.97 -15.11 -4.38
N GLU A 98 -8.92 -14.34 -3.29
CA GLU A 98 -9.06 -14.89 -1.96
C GLU A 98 -10.42 -15.56 -2.05
N GLY A 99 -10.38 -16.88 -2.29
CA GLY A 99 -11.53 -17.75 -2.20
C GLY A 99 -12.20 -17.36 -0.90
N ASP A 100 -13.42 -16.86 -1.05
CA ASP A 100 -14.44 -16.95 -0.05
C ASP A 100 -14.34 -18.40 0.45
N GLU A 101 -13.67 -18.62 1.59
CA GLU A 101 -13.79 -19.90 2.29
C GLU A 101 -15.25 -19.96 2.65
N ALA A 102 -15.99 -20.66 1.79
CA ALA A 102 -17.41 -20.87 1.88
C ALA A 102 -17.73 -21.24 3.32
N GLU A 103 -18.68 -20.50 3.91
CA GLU A 103 -19.38 -20.93 5.10
C GLU A 103 -19.85 -22.37 4.86
N ASP A 104 -19.17 -23.33 5.50
CA ASP A 104 -19.56 -24.73 5.50
C ASP A 104 -20.86 -24.83 6.32
N ASN A 105 -21.96 -24.72 5.60
CA ASN A 105 -23.31 -24.74 6.12
C ASN A 105 -23.65 -26.21 6.42
N PRO A 106 -23.84 -26.65 7.68
CA PRO A 106 -24.14 -28.04 7.98
C PRO A 106 -25.63 -28.31 7.68
N ALA A 107 -25.94 -28.52 6.40
CA ALA A 107 -27.24 -28.98 5.98
C ALA A 107 -27.38 -30.49 6.27
N THR A 108 -28.03 -30.79 7.40
CA THR A 108 -29.09 -31.81 7.55
C THR A 108 -28.90 -33.13 6.80
N VAL A 109 -28.25 -34.11 7.43
CA VAL A 109 -28.46 -35.53 7.09
C VAL A 109 -29.68 -36.03 7.82
N THR A 110 -30.76 -36.28 7.08
CA THR A 110 -31.84 -37.18 7.47
C THR A 110 -31.75 -38.40 6.55
N GLY A 111 -31.70 -39.58 7.15
CA GLY A 111 -31.60 -40.88 6.50
C GLY A 111 -31.36 -41.96 7.53
#